data_AF-A0A924PEX5-F1
#
_entry.id   AF-A0A924PEX5-F1
#
_cell.length_a   1.000
_cell.length_b   1.000
_cell.length_c   1.000
_cell.angle_alpha   90.00
_cell.angle_beta   90.00
_cell.angle_gamma   90.00
#
_symmetry.space_group_name_H-M   'P 1'
#
loop_
_entity.id
_entity.type
_entity.pdbx_description
1 polymer ?
#
loop_
_entity_poly.entity_id
_entity_poly.type
_entity_poly.pdbx_seq_one_letter_code
_entity_poly.pdbx_strand_id
1 'polypeptide(L)'
;MRSSSGLSLASLVFTGLCAGTLAASFPGCSSPSEAPPNAPISLDNGRQLSVALDPSLSASDQTLVQGDFNLLSNLQFNSASSTFKQIFGGTTSNDVLTYIDERVKFVVPNTQNIDQRILLNASSTPPESGGVILASNIGTPLWLYSETIKPQKVQFRVGNQAVPVSSSRVGIVMLGEGYRQNVGTMLRLSTLVHEARHSDCTGGISRADVQRIHDGQLPTQKTCGHLHVDCPVGHPLAGLPACDDHSWGAYAIELVFTAITSRECTNCSETQKQQALAIASDSASRITVLTPMLDGNLGAPDMTSGGVRN
;
A
#
# COMPACT_ATOMS: atom_id res chain seq x y z
N MET A 1 3.55 32.27 -6.12
CA MET A 1 4.61 31.36 -5.65
C MET A 1 4.16 30.76 -4.34
N ARG A 2 3.48 29.61 -4.38
CA ARG A 2 3.08 28.85 -3.19
C ARG A 2 4.15 27.78 -2.98
N SER A 3 4.77 27.78 -1.81
CA SER A 3 5.73 26.76 -1.38
C SER A 3 5.06 25.39 -1.43
N SER A 4 5.51 24.52 -2.33
CA SER A 4 5.14 23.11 -2.37
C SER A 4 5.76 22.41 -1.16
N SER A 5 4.98 22.27 -0.09
CA SER A 5 5.31 21.40 1.04
C SER A 5 5.17 19.94 0.59
N GLY A 6 6.24 19.42 -0.02
CA GLY A 6 6.44 17.98 -0.12
C GLY A 6 6.42 17.38 1.29
N LEU A 7 5.95 16.13 1.39
CA LEU A 7 6.09 15.30 2.59
C LEU A 7 7.58 15.26 2.97
N SER A 8 7.98 16.15 3.88
CA SER A 8 9.28 16.09 4.51
C SER A 8 9.17 15.08 5.65
N LEU A 9 9.95 14.00 5.57
CA LEU A 9 10.21 13.13 6.72
C LEU A 9 10.83 13.89 7.92
N ALA A 10 11.21 15.17 7.75
CA ALA A 10 11.86 15.98 8.77
C ALA A 10 10.93 16.59 9.85
N SER A 11 9.63 16.28 9.87
CA SER A 11 8.71 16.81 10.90
C SER A 11 8.59 15.97 12.18
N LEU A 12 9.46 14.97 12.39
CA LEU A 12 9.55 14.19 13.62
C LEU A 12 10.45 14.90 14.66
N VAL A 13 9.90 15.84 15.43
CA VAL A 13 10.61 16.51 16.53
C VAL A 13 9.92 16.22 17.88
N PHE A 14 10.69 15.69 18.82
CA PHE A 14 10.27 15.13 20.10
C PHE A 14 9.84 16.15 21.16
N THR A 15 8.68 15.93 21.77
CA THR A 15 8.39 16.32 23.17
C THR A 15 7.44 15.30 23.80
N GLY A 16 7.80 14.74 24.97
CA GLY A 16 7.00 13.75 25.68
C GLY A 16 6.32 14.28 26.94
N LEU A 17 5.32 13.54 27.45
CA LEU A 17 5.03 13.29 28.88
C LEU A 17 3.77 12.42 29.03
N CYS A 18 3.88 11.33 29.80
CA CYS A 18 2.77 10.45 30.21
C CYS A 18 2.11 10.94 31.51
N ALA A 19 0.78 10.80 31.61
CA ALA A 19 0.08 10.63 32.88
C ALA A 19 -1.20 9.81 32.66
N GLY A 20 -1.38 8.73 33.44
CA GLY A 20 -2.50 7.81 33.35
C GLY A 20 -3.61 8.07 34.35
N THR A 21 -4.72 7.34 34.23
CA THR A 21 -5.69 7.11 35.33
C THR A 21 -6.58 5.89 35.06
N LEU A 22 -6.98 5.26 36.17
CA LEU A 22 -7.64 3.96 36.34
C LEU A 22 -9.13 3.93 35.90
N ALA A 23 -9.61 2.77 35.44
CA ALA A 23 -11.02 2.50 35.15
C ALA A 23 -11.62 1.44 36.11
N ALA A 24 -12.84 1.71 36.59
CA ALA A 24 -13.66 0.82 37.42
C ALA A 24 -14.63 -0.01 36.55
N SER A 25 -14.92 -1.24 36.99
CA SER A 25 -15.66 -2.27 36.26
C SER A 25 -17.16 -2.33 36.61
N PHE A 26 -18.02 -2.52 35.60
CA PHE A 26 -19.44 -2.88 35.72
C PHE A 26 -19.69 -4.28 35.15
N PRO A 27 -20.47 -5.16 35.81
CA PRO A 27 -20.85 -6.46 35.27
C PRO A 27 -22.25 -6.41 34.64
N GLY A 28 -22.44 -6.94 33.42
CA GLY A 28 -23.81 -7.26 32.96
C GLY A 28 -24.16 -7.24 31.47
N CYS A 29 -23.23 -7.30 30.52
CA CYS A 29 -23.58 -7.57 29.11
C CYS A 29 -22.77 -8.77 28.61
N SER A 30 -23.46 -9.87 28.28
CA SER A 30 -22.90 -10.96 27.50
C SER A 30 -22.62 -10.44 26.09
N SER A 31 -21.37 -10.09 25.84
CA SER A 31 -20.86 -9.64 24.56
C SER A 31 -21.09 -10.72 23.49
N PRO A 32 -21.53 -10.36 22.28
CA PRO A 32 -21.44 -11.28 21.15
C PRO A 32 -19.99 -11.78 21.06
N SER A 33 -19.82 -13.09 20.85
CA SER A 33 -18.52 -13.75 20.68
C SER A 33 -17.65 -12.94 19.72
N GLU A 34 -16.73 -12.14 20.25
CA GLU A 34 -15.76 -11.41 19.44
C GLU A 34 -14.96 -12.45 18.66
N ALA A 35 -15.14 -12.47 17.33
CA ALA A 35 -14.24 -13.21 16.46
C ALA A 35 -12.80 -12.79 16.82
N PRO A 36 -11.84 -13.74 16.84
CA PRO A 36 -10.48 -13.42 17.24
C PRO A 36 -10.00 -12.21 16.43
N PRO A 37 -9.43 -11.18 17.10
CA PRO A 37 -8.92 -10.01 16.40
C PRO A 37 -7.94 -10.50 15.34
N ASN A 38 -8.15 -10.10 14.08
CA ASN A 38 -7.31 -10.43 12.93
C ASN A 38 -7.55 -11.82 12.30
N ALA A 39 -8.81 -12.25 12.20
CA ALA A 39 -9.15 -13.43 11.40
C ALA A 39 -8.75 -13.25 9.91
N PRO A 40 -8.17 -14.28 9.28
CA PRO A 40 -7.93 -14.32 7.83
C PRO A 40 -9.19 -14.00 7.02
N ILE A 41 -9.05 -13.28 5.90
CA ILE A 41 -10.16 -13.08 4.96
C ILE A 41 -10.46 -14.41 4.27
N SER A 42 -11.68 -14.91 4.46
CA SER A 42 -12.19 -16.07 3.72
C SER A 42 -12.92 -15.62 2.47
N LEU A 43 -12.53 -16.17 1.33
CA LEU A 43 -13.12 -15.89 0.03
C LEU A 43 -14.22 -16.90 -0.32
N ASP A 44 -15.13 -16.51 -1.22
CA ASP A 44 -16.29 -17.33 -1.60
C ASP A 44 -15.90 -18.68 -2.23
N ASN A 45 -14.72 -18.76 -2.83
CA ASN A 45 -14.16 -19.98 -3.40
C ASN A 45 -13.45 -20.90 -2.38
N GLY A 46 -13.52 -20.55 -1.08
CA GLY A 46 -12.89 -21.29 0.01
C GLY A 46 -11.42 -20.97 0.27
N ARG A 47 -10.78 -20.13 -0.56
CA ARG A 47 -9.41 -19.65 -0.31
C ARG A 47 -9.40 -18.73 0.92
N GLN A 48 -8.37 -18.87 1.75
CA GLN A 48 -8.09 -17.94 2.85
C GLN A 48 -6.89 -17.07 2.49
N LEU A 49 -7.00 -15.76 2.71
CA LEU A 49 -5.89 -14.81 2.62
C LEU A 49 -5.33 -14.56 4.01
N SER A 50 -4.01 -14.45 4.12
CA SER A 50 -3.32 -14.06 5.36
C SER A 50 -3.53 -12.58 5.73
N VAL A 51 -4.11 -11.78 4.83
CA VAL A 51 -4.54 -10.40 5.10
C VAL A 51 -5.51 -10.38 6.27
N ALA A 52 -5.20 -9.59 7.29
CA ALA A 52 -6.08 -9.30 8.42
C ALA A 52 -6.70 -7.91 8.28
N LEU A 53 -7.99 -7.82 8.57
CA LEU A 53 -8.71 -6.55 8.68
C LEU A 53 -8.67 -6.08 10.13
N ASP A 54 -8.25 -4.83 10.35
CA ASP A 54 -8.25 -4.25 11.69
C ASP A 54 -9.70 -4.22 12.23
N PRO A 55 -9.96 -4.75 13.45
CA PRO A 55 -11.29 -4.76 14.04
C PRO A 55 -11.94 -3.37 14.21
N SER A 56 -11.14 -2.30 14.19
CA SER A 56 -11.63 -0.91 14.23
C SER A 56 -12.12 -0.36 12.88
N LEU A 57 -11.94 -1.11 11.77
CA LEU A 57 -12.63 -0.81 10.51
C LEU A 57 -14.14 -0.89 10.73
N SER A 58 -14.88 0.03 10.11
CA SER A 58 -16.34 -0.07 10.12
C SER A 58 -16.79 -1.37 9.44
N ALA A 59 -17.94 -1.93 9.85
CA ALA A 59 -18.48 -3.13 9.20
C ALA A 59 -18.66 -2.94 7.68
N SER A 60 -19.00 -1.71 7.25
CA SER A 60 -19.08 -1.35 5.83
C SER A 60 -17.72 -1.43 5.14
N ASP A 61 -16.65 -0.91 5.76
CA ASP A 61 -15.30 -0.99 5.17
C ASP A 61 -14.82 -2.44 5.08
N GLN A 62 -15.07 -3.24 6.13
CA GLN A 62 -14.71 -4.66 6.11
C GLN A 62 -15.43 -5.41 4.98
N THR A 63 -16.73 -5.16 4.82
CA THR A 63 -17.54 -5.73 3.74
C THR A 63 -17.04 -5.29 2.36
N LEU A 64 -16.68 -4.01 2.20
CA LEU A 64 -16.14 -3.49 0.94
C LEU A 64 -14.82 -4.17 0.57
N VAL A 65 -13.85 -4.22 1.49
CA VAL A 65 -12.55 -4.87 1.24
C VAL A 65 -12.72 -6.36 0.95
N GLN A 66 -13.58 -7.06 1.70
CA GLN A 66 -13.86 -8.48 1.44
C GLN A 66 -14.53 -8.68 0.08
N GLY A 67 -15.51 -7.84 -0.28
CA GLY A 67 -16.17 -7.87 -1.58
C GLY A 67 -15.19 -7.61 -2.74
N ASP A 68 -14.23 -6.72 -2.53
CA ASP A 68 -13.16 -6.45 -3.50
C ASP A 68 -12.28 -7.70 -3.70
N PHE A 69 -11.78 -8.32 -2.62
CA PHE A 69 -11.02 -9.57 -2.72
C PHE A 69 -11.81 -10.73 -3.35
N ASN A 70 -13.09 -10.85 -3.03
CA ASN A 70 -13.99 -11.82 -3.65
C ASN A 70 -14.12 -11.57 -5.16
N LEU A 71 -14.33 -10.32 -5.58
CA LEU A 71 -14.36 -10.01 -7.00
C LEU A 71 -13.03 -10.34 -7.69
N LEU A 72 -11.91 -9.93 -7.10
CA LEU A 72 -10.58 -10.21 -7.63
C LEU A 72 -10.38 -11.71 -7.83
N SER A 73 -10.75 -12.53 -6.84
CA SER A 73 -10.64 -14.00 -6.89
C SER A 73 -11.43 -14.66 -8.03
N ASN A 74 -12.45 -13.97 -8.52
CA ASN A 74 -13.36 -14.46 -9.54
C ASN A 74 -13.04 -13.92 -10.94
N LEU A 75 -12.09 -12.99 -11.11
CA LEU A 75 -11.71 -12.51 -12.44
C LEU A 75 -11.11 -13.65 -13.26
N GLN A 76 -11.48 -13.74 -14.53
CA GLN A 76 -11.00 -14.76 -15.47
C GLN A 76 -10.31 -14.09 -16.65
N PHE A 77 -9.07 -14.48 -16.95
CA PHE A 77 -8.30 -13.93 -18.07
C PHE A 77 -8.15 -14.98 -19.19
N ASN A 78 -8.43 -14.60 -20.43
CA ASN A 78 -8.21 -15.46 -21.61
C ASN A 78 -6.72 -15.71 -21.88
N SER A 79 -5.93 -14.65 -21.80
CA SER A 79 -4.49 -14.69 -21.97
C SER A 79 -3.85 -13.63 -21.06
N ALA A 80 -2.65 -13.89 -20.57
CA ALA A 80 -1.86 -12.88 -19.88
C ALA A 80 -0.49 -12.76 -20.55
N SER A 81 0.05 -11.55 -20.57
CA SER A 81 1.38 -11.32 -21.15
C SER A 81 2.47 -12.01 -20.33
N SER A 82 3.64 -12.22 -20.94
CA SER A 82 4.84 -12.67 -20.22
C SER A 82 5.19 -11.73 -19.06
N THR A 83 5.02 -10.42 -19.25
CA THR A 83 5.22 -9.40 -18.21
C THR A 83 4.26 -9.57 -17.04
N PHE A 84 2.97 -9.83 -17.30
CA PHE A 84 2.00 -10.11 -16.23
C PHE A 84 2.44 -11.33 -15.41
N LYS A 85 2.87 -12.40 -16.08
CA LYS A 85 3.41 -13.59 -15.41
C LYS A 85 4.64 -13.31 -14.58
N GLN A 86 5.56 -12.47 -15.07
CA GLN A 86 6.77 -12.11 -14.33
C GLN A 86 6.46 -11.30 -13.07
N ILE A 87 5.44 -10.42 -13.10
CA ILE A 87 5.03 -9.60 -11.97
C ILE A 87 4.28 -10.43 -10.92
N PHE A 88 3.26 -11.18 -11.36
CA PHE A 88 2.31 -11.85 -10.45
C PHE A 88 2.66 -13.31 -10.16
N GLY A 89 3.69 -13.87 -10.81
CA GLY A 89 4.10 -15.27 -10.65
C GLY A 89 3.28 -16.27 -11.48
N GLY A 90 2.22 -15.81 -12.14
CA GLY A 90 1.33 -16.61 -12.98
C GLY A 90 0.39 -15.76 -13.82
N THR A 91 -0.60 -16.38 -14.46
CA THR A 91 -1.46 -15.73 -15.46
C THR A 91 -2.93 -15.61 -15.02
N THR A 92 -3.22 -15.91 -13.77
CA THR A 92 -4.59 -15.97 -13.23
C THR A 92 -4.81 -14.88 -12.19
N SER A 93 -6.08 -14.62 -11.87
CA SER A 93 -6.45 -13.77 -10.74
C SER A 93 -5.95 -14.29 -9.39
N ASN A 94 -5.84 -15.62 -9.24
CA ASN A 94 -5.26 -16.21 -8.04
C ASN A 94 -3.79 -15.85 -7.85
N ASP A 95 -3.04 -15.64 -8.93
CA ASP A 95 -1.66 -15.21 -8.88
C ASP A 95 -1.58 -13.74 -8.43
N VAL A 96 -2.50 -12.88 -8.89
CA VAL A 96 -2.65 -11.50 -8.39
C VAL A 96 -3.01 -11.47 -6.91
N LEU A 97 -3.90 -12.38 -6.45
CA LEU A 97 -4.21 -12.51 -5.03
C LEU A 97 -3.01 -12.96 -4.21
N THR A 98 -2.22 -13.92 -4.70
CA THR A 98 -0.98 -14.34 -4.04
C THR A 98 -0.01 -13.17 -3.95
N TYR A 99 0.11 -12.40 -5.04
CA TYR A 99 0.93 -11.19 -5.07
C TYR A 99 0.52 -10.20 -3.98
N ILE A 100 -0.78 -9.91 -3.79
CA ILE A 100 -1.25 -9.01 -2.73
C ILE A 100 -1.03 -9.65 -1.35
N ASP A 101 -1.40 -10.92 -1.18
CA ASP A 101 -1.33 -11.62 0.11
C ASP A 101 0.09 -11.71 0.66
N GLU A 102 1.09 -11.86 -0.21
CA GLU A 102 2.52 -11.82 0.18
C GLU A 102 2.98 -10.43 0.67
N ARG A 103 2.26 -9.37 0.30
CA ARG A 103 2.73 -7.98 0.38
C ARG A 103 1.91 -7.11 1.31
N VAL A 104 0.67 -7.47 1.59
CA VAL A 104 -0.24 -6.77 2.46
C VAL A 104 -0.68 -7.75 3.54
N LYS A 105 -0.37 -7.48 4.80
CA LYS A 105 -0.81 -8.31 5.93
C LYS A 105 -1.91 -7.64 6.74
N PHE A 106 -2.00 -6.31 6.70
CA PHE A 106 -2.98 -5.58 7.48
C PHE A 106 -3.64 -4.49 6.65
N VAL A 107 -4.97 -4.42 6.75
CA VAL A 107 -5.77 -3.29 6.27
C VAL A 107 -6.36 -2.56 7.47
N VAL A 108 -6.07 -1.26 7.59
CA VAL A 108 -6.43 -0.45 8.76
C VAL A 108 -7.24 0.78 8.36
N PRO A 109 -8.09 1.35 9.24
CA PRO A 109 -8.80 2.58 8.93
C PRO A 109 -7.83 3.77 8.89
N ASN A 110 -8.09 4.76 8.03
CA ASN A 110 -7.52 6.08 8.20
C ASN A 110 -8.16 6.76 9.41
N THR A 111 -7.51 6.61 10.57
CA THR A 111 -7.81 7.39 11.77
C THR A 111 -6.91 8.60 11.81
N GLN A 112 -7.43 9.76 12.21
CA GLN A 112 -6.67 11.01 12.35
C GLN A 112 -5.43 10.90 13.27
N ASN A 113 -5.29 9.80 14.03
CA ASN A 113 -4.19 9.56 14.95
C ASN A 113 -3.42 8.28 14.62
N ILE A 114 -2.79 8.20 13.44
CA ILE A 114 -1.86 7.09 13.13
C ILE A 114 -0.77 6.95 14.21
N ASP A 115 -0.33 8.07 14.79
CA ASP A 115 0.63 8.14 15.90
C ASP A 115 0.18 7.33 17.12
N GLN A 116 -1.12 7.28 17.44
CA GLN A 116 -1.65 6.47 18.55
C GLN A 116 -1.59 4.96 18.29
N ARG A 117 -1.28 4.55 17.05
CA ARG A 117 -1.06 3.15 16.67
C ARG A 117 0.42 2.79 16.65
N ILE A 118 1.31 3.78 16.58
CA ILE A 118 2.75 3.58 16.65
C ILE A 118 3.14 3.51 18.13
N LEU A 119 3.67 2.37 18.56
CA LEU A 119 4.12 2.19 19.94
C LEU A 119 5.55 2.73 20.12
N LEU A 120 5.71 4.03 19.85
CA LEU A 120 6.92 4.82 20.09
C LEU A 120 6.50 6.23 20.52
N ASN A 121 7.28 6.87 21.40
CA ASN A 121 7.05 8.26 21.81
C ASN A 121 7.43 9.24 20.69
N ALA A 122 6.71 9.22 19.57
CA ALA A 122 6.87 10.14 18.47
C ALA A 122 5.52 10.83 18.21
N SER A 123 5.52 12.16 18.16
CA SER A 123 4.37 12.96 17.77
C SER A 123 4.74 13.68 16.49
N SER A 124 4.02 13.42 15.41
CA SER A 124 4.12 14.19 14.18
C SER A 124 2.81 14.09 13.41
N THR A 125 2.10 15.20 13.30
CA THR A 125 0.95 15.29 12.38
C THR A 125 1.48 15.43 10.96
N PRO A 126 1.16 14.49 10.04
CA PRO A 126 1.51 14.65 8.64
C PRO A 126 0.82 15.90 8.07
N PRO A 127 1.46 16.67 7.18
CA PRO A 127 0.76 17.74 6.47
C PRO A 127 -0.41 17.14 5.68
N GLU A 128 -1.59 17.76 5.80
CA GLU A 128 -2.76 17.39 5.01
C GLU A 128 -2.44 17.58 3.52
N SER A 129 -2.45 16.49 2.75
CA SER A 129 -2.47 16.60 1.30
C SER A 129 -3.92 16.85 0.87
N GLY A 130 -4.18 17.87 0.06
CA GLY A 130 -5.54 18.21 -0.40
C GLY A 130 -6.15 17.21 -1.39
N GLY A 131 -5.56 16.02 -1.53
CA GLY A 131 -6.03 14.96 -2.43
C GLY A 131 -6.87 13.94 -1.67
N VAL A 132 -7.88 13.39 -2.34
CA VAL A 132 -8.68 12.29 -1.81
C VAL A 132 -7.86 11.00 -1.89
N ILE A 133 -7.42 10.49 -0.75
CA ILE A 133 -6.66 9.24 -0.67
C ILE A 133 -7.64 8.06 -0.72
N LEU A 134 -7.41 7.11 -1.63
CA LEU A 134 -8.16 5.84 -1.65
C LEU A 134 -7.56 4.87 -0.63
N ALA A 135 -6.28 4.53 -0.79
CA ALA A 135 -5.53 3.78 0.20
C ALA A 135 -4.07 4.26 0.19
N SER A 136 -3.30 3.87 1.21
CA SER A 136 -1.88 4.17 1.28
C SER A 136 -1.14 3.11 2.09
N ASN A 137 -0.02 2.63 1.55
CA ASN A 137 0.91 1.76 2.26
C ASN A 137 1.72 2.56 3.28
N ILE A 138 1.39 2.38 4.55
CA ILE A 138 2.11 2.98 5.68
C ILE A 138 3.16 2.02 6.25
N GLY A 139 3.16 0.74 5.84
CA GLY A 139 4.06 -0.29 6.37
C GLY A 139 5.53 -0.03 6.06
N THR A 140 5.85 0.30 4.80
CA THR A 140 7.24 0.56 4.41
C THR A 140 7.84 1.81 5.05
N PRO A 141 7.15 2.98 5.09
CA PRO A 141 7.63 4.13 5.85
C PRO A 141 7.90 3.81 7.33
N LEU A 142 7.00 3.06 7.99
CA LEU A 142 7.20 2.62 9.38
C LEU A 142 8.41 1.69 9.54
N TRP A 143 8.61 0.77 8.60
CA TRP A 143 9.78 -0.10 8.60
C TRP A 143 11.08 0.70 8.40
N LEU A 144 11.12 1.62 7.43
CA LEU A 144 12.28 2.48 7.19
C LEU A 144 12.62 3.30 8.44
N TYR A 145 11.62 3.89 9.09
CA TYR A 145 11.82 4.56 10.37
C TYR A 145 12.38 3.61 11.45
N SER A 146 11.88 2.38 11.54
CA SER A 146 12.40 1.36 12.47
C SER A 146 13.90 1.06 12.26
N GLU A 147 14.37 1.12 11.01
CA GLU A 147 15.78 0.93 10.68
C GLU A 147 16.64 2.10 11.15
N THR A 148 16.12 3.33 11.12
CA THR A 148 16.85 4.53 11.56
C THR A 148 17.07 4.61 13.07
N ILE A 149 16.19 3.98 13.86
CA ILE A 149 16.20 4.06 15.33
C ILE A 149 16.74 2.79 15.99
N LYS A 150 17.47 1.93 15.28
CA LYS A 150 18.03 0.70 15.89
C LYS A 150 18.96 1.03 17.07
N PRO A 151 18.96 0.22 18.15
CA PRO A 151 18.34 -1.11 18.29
C PRO A 151 16.86 -1.13 18.70
N GLN A 152 16.20 0.02 18.86
CA GLN A 152 14.77 0.10 19.16
C GLN A 152 13.95 -0.53 18.03
N LYS A 153 12.76 -1.04 18.36
CA LYS A 153 11.85 -1.68 17.39
C LYS A 153 10.55 -0.89 17.33
N VAL A 154 10.09 -0.57 16.11
CA VAL A 154 8.74 -0.08 15.89
C VAL A 154 7.76 -1.24 16.00
N GLN A 155 6.70 -1.06 16.78
CA GLN A 155 5.53 -1.92 16.75
C GLN A 155 4.32 -1.09 16.33
N PHE A 156 3.44 -1.69 15.55
CA PHE A 156 2.20 -1.10 15.10
C PHE A 156 1.01 -1.82 15.70
N ARG A 157 0.03 -1.08 16.20
CA ARG A 157 -1.16 -1.65 16.83
C ARG A 157 -2.29 -1.87 15.83
N VAL A 158 -2.74 -3.12 15.73
CA VAL A 158 -3.89 -3.56 14.93
C VAL A 158 -4.92 -4.16 15.89
N GLY A 159 -6.04 -3.45 16.10
CA GLY A 159 -6.94 -3.73 17.22
C GLY A 159 -6.20 -3.72 18.57
N ASN A 160 -6.21 -4.85 19.28
CA ASN A 160 -5.49 -5.04 20.54
C ASN A 160 -4.13 -5.73 20.38
N GLN A 161 -3.71 -6.04 19.15
CA GLN A 161 -2.46 -6.73 18.87
C GLN A 161 -1.34 -5.74 18.53
N ALA A 162 -0.18 -5.88 19.17
CA ALA A 162 1.04 -5.22 18.74
C ALA A 162 1.78 -6.08 17.71
N VAL A 163 2.02 -5.52 16.52
CA VAL A 163 2.68 -6.18 15.40
C VAL A 163 4.05 -5.57 15.20
N PRO A 164 5.15 -6.36 15.22
CA PRO A 164 6.48 -5.83 14.92
C PRO A 164 6.58 -5.45 13.44
N VAL A 165 7.05 -4.24 13.14
CA VAL A 165 7.30 -3.78 11.77
C VAL A 165 8.72 -4.18 11.36
N SER A 166 8.96 -5.48 11.24
CA SER A 166 10.30 -6.05 11.06
C SER A 166 10.81 -6.08 9.61
N SER A 167 9.94 -5.81 8.63
CA SER A 167 10.31 -5.66 7.21
C SER A 167 9.26 -4.82 6.46
N SER A 168 9.60 -4.34 5.25
CA SER A 168 8.64 -3.70 4.35
C SER A 168 7.45 -4.60 4.00
N ARG A 169 7.68 -5.92 3.96
CA ARG A 169 6.69 -6.97 3.66
C ARG A 169 5.69 -7.23 4.77
N VAL A 170 5.82 -6.57 5.93
CA VAL A 170 4.72 -6.54 6.91
C VAL A 170 3.48 -5.89 6.30
N GLY A 171 3.63 -4.95 5.37
CA GLY A 171 2.54 -4.52 4.49
C GLY A 171 1.29 -4.04 5.21
N ILE A 172 1.27 -2.77 5.57
CA ILE A 172 0.14 -2.16 6.27
C ILE A 172 -0.49 -1.13 5.33
N VAL A 173 -1.71 -1.41 4.87
CA VAL A 173 -2.46 -0.53 3.97
C VAL A 173 -3.54 0.19 4.78
N MET A 174 -3.49 1.51 4.77
CA MET A 174 -4.48 2.37 5.40
C MET A 174 -5.55 2.77 4.37
N LEU A 175 -6.82 2.55 4.68
CA LEU A 175 -7.94 2.97 3.82
C LEU A 175 -8.27 4.44 4.03
N GLY A 176 -8.08 5.25 3.00
CA GLY A 176 -8.50 6.64 2.98
C GLY A 176 -10.00 6.81 2.72
N GLU A 177 -10.46 8.06 2.82
CA GLU A 177 -11.87 8.39 2.63
C GLU A 177 -12.37 8.09 1.21
N GLY A 178 -11.49 8.20 0.20
CA GLY A 178 -11.79 7.91 -1.20
C GLY A 178 -12.21 6.47 -1.44
N TYR A 179 -11.73 5.51 -0.64
CA TYR A 179 -12.09 4.10 -0.75
C TYR A 179 -13.61 3.89 -0.61
N ARG A 180 -14.25 4.74 0.20
CA ARG A 180 -15.68 4.66 0.55
C ARG A 180 -16.58 5.43 -0.43
N GLN A 181 -16.03 6.37 -1.19
CA GLN A 181 -16.78 7.36 -1.97
C GLN A 181 -17.31 6.80 -3.30
N ASN A 182 -18.17 5.77 -3.25
CA ASN A 182 -18.80 5.12 -4.42
C ASN A 182 -17.89 5.04 -5.67
N VAL A 183 -16.60 4.79 -5.45
CA VAL A 183 -15.64 4.63 -6.53
C VAL A 183 -15.88 3.26 -7.16
N GLY A 184 -15.61 3.13 -8.46
CA GLY A 184 -15.75 1.85 -9.14
C GLY A 184 -14.87 0.79 -8.49
N THR A 185 -15.36 -0.44 -8.34
CA THR A 185 -14.59 -1.54 -7.73
C THR A 185 -13.25 -1.76 -8.43
N MET A 186 -13.18 -1.57 -9.76
CA MET A 186 -11.92 -1.70 -10.51
C MET A 186 -10.84 -0.73 -10.01
N LEU A 187 -11.22 0.50 -9.64
CA LEU A 187 -10.28 1.48 -9.09
C LEU A 187 -9.78 1.08 -7.70
N ARG A 188 -10.65 0.48 -6.86
CA ARG A 188 -10.21 -0.04 -5.56
C ARG A 188 -9.25 -1.21 -5.71
N LEU A 189 -9.55 -2.14 -6.61
CA LEU A 189 -8.67 -3.28 -6.91
C LEU A 189 -7.32 -2.84 -7.45
N SER A 190 -7.31 -1.91 -8.40
CA SER A 190 -6.07 -1.38 -8.96
C SER A 190 -5.24 -0.68 -7.88
N THR A 191 -5.89 0.09 -7.01
CA THR A 191 -5.26 0.72 -5.84
C THR A 191 -4.64 -0.32 -4.91
N LEU A 192 -5.34 -1.41 -4.56
CA LEU A 192 -4.75 -2.45 -3.69
C LEU A 192 -3.53 -3.14 -4.33
N VAL A 193 -3.55 -3.36 -5.65
CA VAL A 193 -2.41 -3.89 -6.41
C VAL A 193 -1.24 -2.90 -6.39
N HIS A 194 -1.52 -1.61 -6.57
CA HIS A 194 -0.56 -0.52 -6.47
C HIS A 194 0.08 -0.46 -5.08
N GLU A 195 -0.73 -0.42 -4.02
CA GLU A 195 -0.27 -0.33 -2.63
C GLU A 195 0.52 -1.57 -2.19
N ALA A 196 0.23 -2.74 -2.76
CA ALA A 196 1.03 -3.95 -2.53
C ALA A 196 2.47 -3.77 -3.03
N ARG A 197 2.70 -3.08 -4.16
CA ARG A 197 4.05 -2.82 -4.67
C ARG A 197 4.87 -1.97 -3.72
N HIS A 198 4.25 -1.04 -2.99
CA HIS A 198 4.93 -0.24 -1.98
C HIS A 198 5.44 -1.06 -0.78
N SER A 199 5.13 -2.35 -0.66
CA SER A 199 5.74 -3.26 0.33
C SER A 199 7.04 -3.92 -0.15
N ASP A 200 7.42 -3.76 -1.42
CA ASP A 200 8.65 -4.30 -1.99
C ASP A 200 9.85 -3.40 -1.62
N CYS A 201 11.02 -4.02 -1.49
CA CYS A 201 12.29 -3.31 -1.36
C CYS A 201 13.31 -3.89 -2.31
N THR A 202 13.08 -3.65 -3.60
CA THR A 202 13.84 -4.26 -4.70
C THR A 202 15.32 -3.93 -4.58
N GLY A 203 16.14 -4.98 -4.57
CA GLY A 203 17.57 -4.86 -4.33
C GLY A 203 17.97 -4.42 -2.91
N GLY A 204 17.06 -4.06 -2.00
CA GLY A 204 17.35 -3.62 -0.64
C GLY A 204 17.83 -2.17 -0.52
N ILE A 205 17.77 -1.61 0.70
CA ILE A 205 18.22 -0.23 1.00
C ILE A 205 19.65 -0.22 1.54
N SER A 206 20.48 0.74 1.14
CA SER A 206 21.85 0.87 1.66
C SER A 206 21.86 1.45 3.08
N ARG A 207 22.86 1.11 3.91
CA ARG A 207 23.06 1.78 5.22
C ARG A 207 23.22 3.30 5.08
N ALA A 208 23.84 3.76 4.00
CA ALA A 208 23.98 5.19 3.72
C ALA A 208 22.61 5.84 3.52
N ASP A 209 21.69 5.20 2.80
CA ASP A 209 20.32 5.70 2.64
C ASP A 209 19.51 5.63 3.93
N VAL A 210 19.71 4.60 4.76
CA VAL A 210 19.12 4.57 6.12
C VAL A 210 19.59 5.77 6.95
N GLN A 211 20.89 6.09 6.92
CA GLN A 211 21.42 7.27 7.59
C GLN A 211 20.84 8.58 7.02
N ARG A 212 20.70 8.68 5.69
CA ARG A 212 20.05 9.83 5.06
C ARG A 212 18.63 10.03 5.58
N ILE A 213 17.84 8.96 5.69
CA ILE A 213 16.47 9.02 6.23
C ILE A 213 16.49 9.48 7.69
N HIS A 214 17.41 8.95 8.51
CA HIS A 214 17.61 9.41 9.89
C HIS A 214 17.87 10.92 9.94
N ASP A 215 18.64 11.45 8.99
CA ASP A 215 18.99 12.86 8.89
C ASP A 215 17.92 13.70 8.17
N GLY A 216 16.72 13.15 7.96
CA GLY A 216 15.59 13.84 7.34
C GLY A 216 15.70 14.03 5.82
N GLN A 217 16.59 13.26 5.17
CA GLN A 217 16.81 13.31 3.72
C GLN A 217 16.15 12.11 3.02
N LEU A 218 15.72 12.31 1.77
CA LEU A 218 15.24 11.20 0.94
C LEU A 218 16.39 10.24 0.57
N PRO A 219 16.09 8.93 0.46
CA PRO A 219 17.07 7.96 -0.03
C PRO A 219 17.44 8.28 -1.48
N THR A 220 18.68 7.98 -1.85
CA THR A 220 19.16 8.11 -3.24
C THR A 220 18.54 7.04 -4.15
N GLN A 221 18.32 5.84 -3.61
CA GLN A 221 17.64 4.74 -4.28
C GLN A 221 16.21 4.62 -3.73
N LYS A 222 15.21 4.82 -4.60
CA LYS A 222 13.78 4.74 -4.24
C LYS A 222 13.19 3.35 -4.47
N THR A 223 14.03 2.33 -4.58
CA THR A 223 13.60 0.94 -4.82
C THR A 223 12.94 0.31 -3.59
N CYS A 224 13.16 0.89 -2.41
CA CYS A 224 12.49 0.48 -1.18
C CYS A 224 11.25 1.28 -0.94
N GLY A 225 10.12 0.59 -1.02
CA GLY A 225 8.80 1.18 -1.02
C GLY A 225 8.37 1.77 -2.35
N HIS A 226 9.17 1.66 -3.42
CA HIS A 226 8.85 2.23 -4.74
C HIS A 226 8.29 3.65 -4.64
N LEU A 227 9.01 4.50 -3.92
CA LEU A 227 8.51 5.85 -3.57
C LEU A 227 8.29 6.67 -4.84
N HIS A 228 7.12 7.30 -4.93
CA HIS A 228 6.82 8.21 -6.02
C HIS A 228 7.77 9.40 -6.05
N VAL A 229 7.89 9.98 -7.22
CA VAL A 229 8.65 11.19 -7.50
C VAL A 229 7.73 12.32 -7.91
N ASP A 230 8.25 13.53 -7.81
CA ASP A 230 7.56 14.69 -8.32
C ASP A 230 7.37 14.57 -9.83
N CYS A 231 6.13 14.71 -10.28
CA CYS A 231 5.84 14.67 -11.70
C CYS A 231 6.52 15.84 -12.43
N PRO A 232 6.99 15.62 -13.67
CA PRO A 232 7.76 16.62 -14.41
C PRO A 232 6.90 17.81 -14.82
N VAL A 233 7.56 18.92 -15.16
CA VAL A 233 6.90 20.12 -15.71
C VAL A 233 6.10 19.75 -16.96
N GLY A 234 4.86 20.25 -17.05
CA GLY A 234 3.94 19.97 -18.15
C GLY A 234 3.00 18.78 -17.88
N HIS A 235 3.26 17.97 -16.86
CA HIS A 235 2.32 16.95 -16.40
C HIS A 235 1.13 17.59 -15.64
N PRO A 236 -0.11 17.05 -15.70
CA PRO A 236 -1.25 17.57 -14.93
C PRO A 236 -1.02 17.61 -13.41
N LEU A 237 -0.14 16.75 -12.91
CA LEU A 237 0.27 16.66 -11.50
C LEU A 237 1.68 17.22 -11.24
N ALA A 238 2.20 18.09 -12.12
CA ALA A 238 3.56 18.61 -12.02
C ALA A 238 3.90 19.14 -10.61
N GLY A 239 5.03 18.68 -10.05
CA GLY A 239 5.49 19.05 -8.71
C GLY A 239 4.81 18.30 -7.55
N LEU A 240 3.95 17.33 -7.83
CA LEU A 240 3.38 16.43 -6.81
C LEU A 240 4.07 15.05 -6.88
N PRO A 241 4.29 14.38 -5.73
CA PRO A 241 4.91 13.05 -5.66
C PRO A 241 3.92 11.96 -6.11
N ALA A 242 3.61 11.94 -7.40
CA ALA A 242 2.54 11.13 -8.00
C ALA A 242 2.97 10.46 -9.31
N CYS A 243 4.28 10.35 -9.55
CA CYS A 243 4.85 9.72 -10.72
C CYS A 243 5.91 8.67 -10.34
N ASP A 244 6.21 7.76 -11.26
CA ASP A 244 7.30 6.79 -11.15
C ASP A 244 8.46 7.18 -12.09
N ASP A 245 9.69 7.16 -11.58
CA ASP A 245 10.94 7.41 -12.33
C ASP A 245 11.75 6.16 -12.64
N HIS A 246 11.27 4.99 -12.22
CA HIS A 246 11.91 3.72 -12.44
C HIS A 246 10.94 2.73 -13.07
N SER A 247 11.48 1.79 -13.83
CA SER A 247 10.70 0.67 -14.36
C SER A 247 10.06 -0.12 -13.22
N TRP A 248 8.85 -0.60 -13.46
CA TRP A 248 8.17 -1.51 -12.53
C TRP A 248 7.92 -0.87 -11.14
N GLY A 249 7.76 0.45 -11.08
CA GLY A 249 7.19 1.16 -9.93
C GLY A 249 5.71 0.80 -9.70
N ALA A 250 5.09 1.40 -8.69
CA ALA A 250 3.73 1.05 -8.30
C ALA A 250 2.69 1.30 -9.41
N TYR A 251 2.80 2.43 -10.13
CA TYR A 251 1.92 2.71 -11.28
C TYR A 251 2.20 1.78 -12.46
N ALA A 252 3.43 1.29 -12.63
CA ALA A 252 3.72 0.30 -13.67
C ALA A 252 3.07 -1.05 -13.38
N ILE A 253 3.03 -1.49 -12.11
CA ILE A 253 2.33 -2.71 -11.72
C ILE A 253 0.81 -2.54 -11.92
N GLU A 254 0.27 -1.39 -11.51
CA GLU A 254 -1.14 -1.05 -11.71
C GLU A 254 -1.53 -1.05 -13.20
N LEU A 255 -0.71 -0.42 -14.05
CA LEU A 255 -0.86 -0.40 -15.50
C LEU A 255 -0.96 -1.82 -16.07
N VAL A 256 -0.04 -2.72 -15.70
CA VAL A 256 -0.04 -4.08 -16.25
C VAL A 256 -1.30 -4.84 -15.84
N PHE A 257 -1.71 -4.75 -14.56
CA PHE A 257 -2.92 -5.40 -14.07
C PHE A 257 -4.18 -4.89 -14.78
N THR A 258 -4.34 -3.57 -14.86
CA THR A 258 -5.55 -2.95 -15.42
C THR A 258 -5.62 -3.05 -16.94
N ALA A 259 -4.48 -2.99 -17.64
CA ALA A 259 -4.43 -3.23 -19.08
C ALA A 259 -4.86 -4.68 -19.42
N ILE A 260 -4.37 -5.68 -18.69
CA ILE A 260 -4.80 -7.08 -18.88
C ILE A 260 -6.28 -7.24 -18.52
N THR A 261 -6.74 -6.65 -17.41
CA THR A 261 -8.16 -6.70 -17.04
C THR A 261 -9.07 -6.10 -18.11
N SER A 262 -8.71 -4.95 -18.68
CA SER A 262 -9.50 -4.29 -19.72
C SER A 262 -9.65 -5.12 -20.99
N ARG A 263 -8.59 -5.85 -21.40
CA ARG A 263 -8.55 -6.59 -22.66
C ARG A 263 -8.99 -8.05 -22.52
N GLU A 264 -8.50 -8.71 -21.48
CA GLU A 264 -8.47 -10.17 -21.40
C GLU A 264 -9.48 -10.73 -20.40
N CYS A 265 -10.11 -9.88 -19.57
CA CYS A 265 -11.11 -10.34 -18.62
C CYS A 265 -12.38 -10.83 -19.33
N THR A 266 -12.71 -12.11 -19.22
CA THR A 266 -13.83 -12.73 -19.95
C THR A 266 -15.17 -12.56 -19.26
N ASN A 267 -15.16 -12.45 -17.94
CA ASN A 267 -16.36 -12.32 -17.11
C ASN A 267 -16.54 -10.91 -16.53
N CYS A 268 -15.74 -9.93 -16.96
CA CYS A 268 -15.95 -8.53 -16.64
C CYS A 268 -17.04 -7.93 -17.53
N SER A 269 -17.89 -7.09 -16.94
CA SER A 269 -18.79 -6.21 -17.68
C SER A 269 -18.02 -5.19 -18.52
N GLU A 270 -18.68 -4.63 -19.54
CA GLU A 270 -18.08 -3.60 -20.38
C GLU A 270 -17.69 -2.35 -19.57
N THR A 271 -18.53 -1.95 -18.61
CA THR A 271 -18.22 -0.86 -17.69
C THR A 271 -16.93 -1.11 -16.90
N GLN A 272 -16.73 -2.33 -16.39
CA GLN A 272 -15.50 -2.68 -15.67
C GLN A 272 -14.27 -2.63 -16.59
N LYS A 273 -14.39 -3.11 -17.83
CA LYS A 273 -13.30 -3.04 -18.81
C LYS A 273 -12.93 -1.60 -19.16
N GLN A 274 -13.93 -0.73 -19.34
CA GLN A 274 -13.73 0.69 -19.60
C GLN A 274 -13.10 1.40 -18.39
N GLN A 275 -13.54 1.09 -17.17
CA GLN A 275 -12.89 1.58 -15.95
C GLN A 275 -11.42 1.15 -15.90
N ALA A 276 -11.13 -0.13 -16.14
CA ALA A 276 -9.76 -0.65 -16.16
C ALA A 276 -8.91 0.02 -17.24
N LEU A 277 -9.45 0.29 -18.43
CA LEU A 277 -8.74 1.01 -19.48
C LEU A 277 -8.42 2.47 -19.10
N ALA A 278 -9.38 3.16 -18.48
CA ALA A 278 -9.17 4.53 -18.00
C ALA A 278 -8.08 4.58 -16.91
N ILE A 279 -8.11 3.64 -15.98
CA ILE A 279 -7.08 3.51 -14.94
C ILE A 279 -5.72 3.22 -15.57
N ALA A 280 -5.63 2.23 -16.47
CA ALA A 280 -4.39 1.92 -17.19
C ALA A 280 -3.81 3.15 -17.88
N SER A 281 -4.66 3.98 -18.49
CA SER A 281 -4.23 5.21 -19.16
C SER A 281 -3.69 6.26 -18.17
N ASP A 282 -4.34 6.42 -17.01
CA ASP A 282 -3.86 7.29 -15.94
C ASP A 282 -2.52 6.79 -15.38
N SER A 283 -2.40 5.51 -15.03
CA SER A 283 -1.15 4.92 -14.52
C SER A 283 -0.02 5.06 -15.54
N ALA A 284 -0.28 4.84 -16.83
CA ALA A 284 0.69 5.04 -17.91
C ALA A 284 1.20 6.49 -17.95
N SER A 285 0.32 7.48 -17.79
CA SER A 285 0.69 8.90 -17.81
C SER A 285 1.63 9.28 -16.65
N ARG A 286 1.60 8.53 -15.56
CA ARG A 286 2.40 8.75 -14.35
C ARG A 286 3.76 8.05 -14.38
N ILE A 287 4.08 7.27 -15.42
CA ILE A 287 5.38 6.59 -15.54
C ILE A 287 6.27 7.43 -16.46
N THR A 288 7.23 8.14 -15.90
CA THR A 288 8.11 9.06 -16.65
C THR A 288 9.10 8.34 -17.58
N VAL A 289 9.28 7.03 -17.36
CA VAL A 289 10.14 6.14 -18.15
C VAL A 289 9.33 5.10 -18.93
N LEU A 290 8.07 5.42 -19.30
CA LEU A 290 7.16 4.46 -19.94
C LEU A 290 7.71 3.86 -21.22
N THR A 291 8.17 4.69 -22.17
CA THR A 291 8.70 4.22 -23.46
C THR A 291 9.88 3.24 -23.29
N PRO A 292 10.97 3.58 -22.58
CA PRO A 292 12.06 2.63 -22.38
C PRO A 292 11.64 1.38 -21.58
N MET A 293 10.61 1.47 -20.71
CA MET A 293 10.04 0.30 -20.04
C MET A 293 9.33 -0.63 -21.05
N LEU A 294 8.47 -0.09 -21.92
CA LEU A 294 7.71 -0.86 -22.91
C LEU A 294 8.61 -1.46 -24.00
N ASP A 295 9.68 -0.77 -24.37
CA ASP A 295 10.68 -1.25 -25.34
C ASP A 295 11.58 -2.37 -24.75
N GLY A 296 11.44 -2.69 -23.46
CA GLY A 296 12.24 -3.70 -22.77
C GLY A 296 13.66 -3.24 -22.39
N ASN A 297 13.98 -1.96 -22.57
CA ASN A 297 15.31 -1.39 -22.30
C ASN A 297 15.66 -1.34 -20.81
N LEU A 298 14.66 -1.45 -19.93
CA LEU A 298 14.83 -1.41 -18.47
C LEU A 298 14.83 -2.80 -17.81
N GLY A 299 14.86 -3.87 -18.61
CA GLY A 299 14.91 -5.24 -18.13
C GLY A 299 13.56 -5.76 -17.63
N ALA A 300 13.57 -7.02 -17.18
CA ALA A 300 12.38 -7.68 -16.64
C ALA A 300 11.99 -7.11 -15.25
N PRO A 301 10.71 -7.23 -14.86
CA PRO A 301 10.28 -6.89 -13.51
C PRO A 301 11.09 -7.63 -12.44
N ASP A 302 11.66 -6.88 -11.49
CA ASP A 302 12.26 -7.41 -10.27
C ASP A 302 11.29 -7.24 -9.10
N MET A 303 10.79 -8.37 -8.61
CA MET A 303 9.80 -8.47 -7.53
C MET A 303 10.41 -8.90 -6.20
N THR A 304 11.76 -8.91 -6.10
CA THR A 304 12.49 -9.23 -4.88
C THR A 304 12.31 -8.14 -3.82
N SER A 305 12.53 -8.51 -2.56
CA SER A 305 12.57 -7.58 -1.44
C SER A 305 13.79 -7.87 -0.58
N GLY A 306 14.82 -7.05 -0.73
CA GLY A 306 15.97 -7.03 0.15
C GLY A 306 15.66 -6.25 1.43
N GLY A 307 16.37 -6.54 2.52
CA GLY A 307 16.37 -5.70 3.72
C GLY A 307 17.40 -4.57 3.60
N VAL A 308 18.01 -4.21 4.73
CA VAL A 308 19.18 -3.32 4.74
C VAL A 308 20.41 -4.08 4.23
N ARG A 309 21.10 -3.49 3.26
CA ARG A 309 22.38 -3.96 2.72
C ARG A 309 23.55 -3.25 3.39
N ASN A 310 24.66 -3.97 3.52
CA ASN A 310 25.92 -3.42 4.03
C ASN A 310 26.53 -2.40 3.07
#